data_AF-A0A970TDR9-F1
#
_entry.id   AF-A0A970TDR9-F1
#
_cell.length_a   1.000
_cell.length_b   1.000
_cell.length_c   1.000
_cell.angle_alpha   90.00
_cell.angle_beta   90.00
_cell.angle_gamma   90.00
#
_symmetry.space_group_name_H-M   'P 1'
#
loop_
_entity.id
_entity.type
_entity.pdbx_description
1 polymer ?
#
loop_
_entity_poly.entity_id
_entity_poly.type
_entity_poly.pdbx_seq_one_letter_code
_entity_poly.pdbx_strand_id
1 'polypeptide(L)'
;MRVRVGCFILLATLLTIGIASAAGISPDALTPADFAFLPDADESFVDAYRTFLKARAGDQPEGTAVPTYGEAARAFLIAAEGAADSRMKTRCLWLATFSRFLDMDLQGAAETSVAMLLAAEQSHPRETALAREIIAQVDAGQIANSAALVAAIAPEADDAAEPPLEAVVVERLAAIIERSEQTREARGALTTYDLQTRLFNTGSIGDQLRIMAVLACFFREMSVSLSDNLRKLDQAVCVANLRQLGVALHLYAQDHDGLFPPAYQAEAPRIWQFKVLPYTGDNSWSERGPVWYCPACDGGGFSYGINQAVSYYAETSAIRGDRTRIVHPHETVLLADSVHYMPGDYPQSPNWGGAAYKIHAPKEHSGTGTIDWNRHSGGANVLFVDGRVEWRSAGMLLEWTGR
;
A
#
# COMPACT_ATOMS: atom_id res chain seq x y z
N MET A 1 -26.71 8.25 29.95
CA MET A 1 -27.57 8.99 29.00
C MET A 1 -26.86 8.96 27.66
N ARG A 2 -27.15 7.95 26.83
CA ARG A 2 -26.48 7.73 25.54
C ARG A 2 -26.93 8.82 24.57
N VAL A 3 -26.02 9.71 24.17
CA VAL A 3 -26.28 10.70 23.13
C VAL A 3 -26.42 9.92 21.82
N ARG A 4 -27.64 9.84 21.29
CA ARG A 4 -27.92 9.30 19.96
C ARG A 4 -27.25 10.20 18.94
N VAL A 5 -26.26 9.68 18.21
CA VAL A 5 -25.73 10.31 17.00
C VAL A 5 -26.84 10.18 15.95
N GLY A 6 -27.63 11.24 15.83
CA GLY A 6 -28.66 11.36 14.81
C GLY A 6 -27.99 11.62 13.47
N CYS A 7 -28.11 10.63 12.59
CA CYS A 7 -27.93 10.72 11.15
C CYS A 7 -28.60 12.00 10.61
N PHE A 8 -27.80 12.99 10.23
CA PHE A 8 -28.20 14.02 9.28
C PHE A 8 -27.45 13.77 7.99
N ILE A 9 -28.18 13.13 7.09
CA ILE A 9 -27.95 13.11 5.65
C ILE A 9 -27.76 14.57 5.20
N LEU A 10 -26.52 15.01 5.04
CA LEU A 10 -26.16 16.10 4.14
C LEU A 10 -25.79 15.46 2.80
N LEU A 11 -26.85 15.17 2.04
CA LEU A 11 -26.78 14.77 0.65
C LEU A 11 -26.07 15.90 -0.15
N ALA A 12 -25.08 15.52 -0.95
CA ALA A 12 -24.69 16.18 -2.21
C ALA A 12 -23.82 17.47 -2.19
N THR A 13 -22.64 17.48 -1.58
CA THR A 13 -21.64 18.53 -1.93
C THR A 13 -20.13 18.20 -1.79
N LEU A 14 -19.69 16.94 -1.80
CA LEU A 14 -18.25 16.61 -1.73
C LEU A 14 -17.83 15.39 -2.58
N LEU A 15 -18.47 15.18 -3.73
CA LEU A 15 -18.06 14.14 -4.69
C LEU A 15 -17.03 14.63 -5.73
N THR A 16 -16.47 15.82 -5.53
CA THR A 16 -15.37 16.35 -6.35
C THR A 16 -14.40 17.15 -5.49
N ILE A 17 -13.56 16.45 -4.72
CA ILE A 17 -12.26 17.00 -4.34
C ILE A 17 -11.17 16.03 -4.82
N GLY A 18 -10.65 16.32 -6.01
CA GLY A 18 -9.64 15.53 -6.67
C GLY A 18 -8.91 16.39 -7.69
N ILE A 19 -7.99 17.24 -7.23
CA ILE A 19 -7.27 18.14 -8.13
C ILE A 19 -6.30 17.37 -9.04
N ALA A 20 -5.63 16.31 -8.56
CA ALA A 20 -4.51 15.75 -9.31
C ALA A 20 -4.92 14.59 -10.24
N SER A 21 -5.46 13.48 -9.72
CA SER A 21 -5.74 12.32 -10.59
C SER A 21 -7.06 12.41 -11.35
N ALA A 22 -8.06 13.12 -10.83
CA ALA A 22 -9.37 13.23 -11.51
C ALA A 22 -9.35 14.27 -12.64
N ALA A 23 -8.43 15.24 -12.60
CA ALA A 23 -8.25 16.26 -13.64
C ALA A 23 -7.08 15.96 -14.61
N GLY A 24 -6.32 14.89 -14.39
CA GLY A 24 -5.16 14.54 -15.24
C GLY A 24 -4.00 15.55 -15.17
N ILE A 25 -3.96 16.38 -14.13
CA ILE A 25 -2.93 17.41 -13.95
C ILE A 25 -1.69 16.75 -13.34
N SER A 26 -0.54 16.94 -13.99
CA SER A 26 0.75 16.47 -13.46
C SER A 26 1.02 17.12 -12.08
N PRO A 27 1.53 16.37 -11.07
CA PRO A 27 1.90 16.94 -9.79
C PRO A 27 2.82 18.16 -9.90
N ASP A 28 3.71 18.21 -10.89
CA ASP A 28 4.64 19.32 -11.08
C ASP A 28 3.97 20.61 -11.60
N ALA A 29 2.75 20.50 -12.14
CA ALA A 29 1.99 21.62 -12.68
C ALA A 29 1.02 22.25 -11.66
N LEU A 30 0.86 21.63 -10.48
CA LEU A 30 0.00 22.16 -9.44
C LEU A 30 0.49 23.52 -8.98
N THR A 31 -0.41 24.42 -8.64
CA THR A 31 -0.17 25.78 -8.12
C THR A 31 -1.14 26.06 -6.97
N PRO A 32 -0.92 27.10 -6.13
CA PRO A 32 -1.87 27.48 -5.09
C PRO A 32 -3.30 27.74 -5.62
N ALA A 33 -3.44 28.18 -6.86
CA ALA A 33 -4.75 28.41 -7.48
C ALA A 33 -5.58 27.12 -7.60
N ASP A 34 -4.93 25.97 -7.77
CA ASP A 34 -5.61 24.68 -7.85
C ASP A 34 -6.21 24.25 -6.50
N PHE A 35 -5.77 24.88 -5.40
CA PHE A 35 -6.25 24.67 -4.04
C PHE A 35 -7.17 25.79 -3.58
N ALA A 36 -7.91 26.46 -4.47
CA ALA A 36 -8.80 27.56 -4.10
C ALA A 36 -9.87 27.21 -3.03
N PHE A 37 -10.19 25.93 -2.84
CA PHE A 37 -11.06 25.45 -1.74
C PHE A 37 -10.34 25.37 -0.37
N LEU A 38 -9.01 25.46 -0.36
CA LEU A 38 -8.14 25.62 0.80
C LEU A 38 -7.46 26.99 0.68
N PRO A 39 -8.16 28.10 1.02
CA PRO A 39 -7.65 29.45 0.79
C PRO A 39 -6.32 29.75 1.49
N ASP A 40 -5.99 28.99 2.54
CA ASP A 40 -4.76 29.12 3.32
C ASP A 40 -3.60 28.24 2.79
N ALA A 41 -3.78 27.56 1.65
CA ALA A 41 -2.75 26.75 1.00
C ALA A 41 -1.72 27.66 0.32
N ASP A 42 -0.57 27.82 0.95
CA ASP A 42 0.55 28.56 0.40
C ASP A 42 1.47 27.67 -0.46
N GLU A 43 2.53 28.27 -1.04
CA GLU A 43 3.47 27.52 -1.87
C GLU A 43 4.19 26.41 -1.10
N SER A 44 4.44 26.60 0.20
CA SER A 44 5.09 25.57 1.03
C SER A 44 4.22 24.32 1.17
N PHE A 45 2.91 24.52 1.41
CA PHE A 45 1.95 23.42 1.40
C PHE A 45 1.86 22.75 0.04
N VAL A 46 1.77 23.53 -1.04
CA VAL A 46 1.65 23.00 -2.40
C VAL A 46 2.89 22.17 -2.74
N ASP A 47 4.10 22.65 -2.45
CA ASP A 47 5.36 21.91 -2.65
C ASP A 47 5.40 20.58 -1.88
N ALA A 48 4.97 20.59 -0.63
CA ALA A 48 4.84 19.38 0.17
C ALA A 48 3.84 18.41 -0.46
N TYR A 49 2.71 18.91 -0.97
CA TYR A 49 1.70 18.11 -1.63
C TYR A 49 2.16 17.56 -3.00
N ARG A 50 2.92 18.32 -3.79
CA ARG A 50 3.58 17.83 -5.02
C ARG A 50 4.49 16.64 -4.71
N THR A 51 5.30 16.77 -3.65
CA THR A 51 6.19 15.70 -3.17
C THR A 51 5.38 14.47 -2.74
N PHE A 52 4.34 14.68 -1.94
CA PHE A 52 3.45 13.61 -1.49
C PHE A 52 2.78 12.85 -2.64
N LEU A 53 2.26 13.54 -3.65
CA LEU A 53 1.65 12.91 -4.82
C LEU A 53 2.65 12.06 -5.61
N LYS A 54 3.88 12.53 -5.76
CA LYS A 54 4.98 11.81 -6.43
C LYS A 54 5.53 10.65 -5.59
N ALA A 55 5.39 10.70 -4.26
CA ALA A 55 5.91 9.68 -3.38
C ALA A 55 5.25 8.31 -3.58
N ARG A 56 6.02 7.25 -3.38
CA ARG A 56 5.61 5.85 -3.58
C ARG A 56 6.07 4.98 -2.42
N ALA A 57 5.27 3.98 -2.07
CA ALA A 57 5.66 2.95 -1.12
C ALA A 57 6.79 2.09 -1.68
N GLY A 58 7.60 1.50 -0.79
CA GLY A 58 8.65 0.55 -1.15
C GLY A 58 10.06 0.98 -0.74
N ASP A 59 11.03 0.21 -1.19
CA ASP A 59 12.47 0.30 -0.92
C ASP A 59 13.17 1.09 -2.03
N GLN A 60 12.61 2.26 -2.37
CA GLN A 60 13.17 3.13 -3.41
C GLN A 60 14.65 3.43 -3.11
N PRO A 61 15.57 3.21 -4.08
CA PRO A 61 16.96 3.53 -3.89
C PRO A 61 17.16 5.02 -3.62
N GLU A 62 18.11 5.36 -2.74
CA GLU A 62 18.50 6.74 -2.51
C GLU A 62 18.97 7.41 -3.81
N GLY A 63 18.65 8.69 -3.99
CA GLY A 63 19.04 9.46 -5.17
C GLY A 63 18.23 9.18 -6.43
N THR A 64 17.15 8.40 -6.35
CA THR A 64 16.19 8.27 -7.45
C THR A 64 15.26 9.49 -7.55
N ALA A 65 14.66 9.69 -8.73
CA ALA A 65 13.72 10.80 -8.96
C ALA A 65 12.34 10.59 -8.29
N VAL A 66 12.12 9.43 -7.66
CA VAL A 66 10.87 9.08 -6.99
C VAL A 66 11.01 9.38 -5.50
N PRO A 67 10.31 10.40 -4.95
CA PRO A 67 10.45 10.73 -3.55
C PRO A 67 9.86 9.64 -2.63
N THR A 68 10.33 9.63 -1.40
CA THR A 68 9.82 8.77 -0.32
C THR A 68 8.69 9.45 0.44
N TYR A 69 7.90 8.67 1.18
CA TYR A 69 6.91 9.28 2.08
C TYR A 69 7.59 9.96 3.28
N GLY A 70 8.78 9.51 3.69
CA GLY A 70 9.60 10.24 4.67
C GLY A 70 9.96 11.66 4.22
N GLU A 71 10.27 11.88 2.94
CA GLU A 71 10.50 13.22 2.38
C GLU A 71 9.22 14.07 2.36
N ALA A 72 8.10 13.49 1.94
CA ALA A 72 6.80 14.17 1.98
C ALA A 72 6.42 14.57 3.41
N ALA A 73 6.63 13.69 4.39
CA ALA A 73 6.39 13.97 5.80
C ALA A 73 7.21 15.17 6.29
N ARG A 74 8.51 15.21 5.99
CA ARG A 74 9.37 16.35 6.35
C ARG A 74 8.89 17.66 5.73
N ALA A 75 8.49 17.63 4.46
CA ALA A 75 7.96 18.81 3.78
C ALA A 75 6.67 19.33 4.43
N PHE A 76 5.75 18.43 4.81
CA PHE A 76 4.54 18.84 5.53
C PHE A 76 4.80 19.34 6.95
N LEU A 77 5.80 18.81 7.65
CA LEU A 77 6.19 19.34 8.96
C LEU A 77 6.68 20.79 8.86
N ILE A 78 7.49 21.10 7.84
CA ILE A 78 7.92 22.48 7.55
C ILE A 78 6.71 23.37 7.23
N ALA A 79 5.80 22.91 6.36
CA ALA A 79 4.58 23.64 6.05
C ALA A 79 3.67 23.84 7.28
N ALA A 80 3.66 22.91 8.23
CA ALA A 80 2.91 23.04 9.49
C ALA A 80 3.47 24.12 10.43
N GLU A 81 4.78 24.36 10.40
CA GLU A 81 5.43 25.44 11.17
C GLU A 81 5.09 26.83 10.62
N GLY A 82 5.02 26.94 9.28
CA GLY A 82 4.66 28.17 8.58
C GLY A 82 3.15 28.43 8.41
N ALA A 83 2.30 27.48 8.81
CA ALA A 83 0.87 27.54 8.55
C ALA A 83 0.20 28.79 9.15
N ALA A 84 -0.63 29.45 8.33
CA ALA A 84 -1.29 30.70 8.69
C ALA A 84 -2.33 30.55 9.83
N ASP A 85 -2.93 29.36 9.96
CA ASP A 85 -3.95 29.09 10.96
C ASP A 85 -3.91 27.65 11.51
N SER A 86 -4.74 27.39 12.52
CA SER A 86 -4.83 26.09 13.18
C SER A 86 -5.37 24.99 12.26
N ARG A 87 -6.19 25.32 11.26
CA ARG A 87 -6.81 24.36 10.35
C ARG A 87 -5.79 23.83 9.36
N MET A 88 -5.01 24.72 8.73
CA MET A 88 -3.94 24.35 7.84
C MET A 88 -2.83 23.61 8.59
N LYS A 89 -2.47 24.07 9.79
CA LYS A 89 -1.51 23.37 10.65
C LYS A 89 -1.97 21.92 10.94
N THR A 90 -3.24 21.74 11.29
CA THR A 90 -3.82 20.41 11.53
C THR A 90 -3.73 19.53 10.28
N ARG A 91 -4.06 20.07 9.10
CA ARG A 91 -3.98 19.34 7.82
C ARG A 91 -2.56 18.92 7.47
N CYS A 92 -1.59 19.83 7.59
CA CYS A 92 -0.17 19.52 7.38
C CYS A 92 0.30 18.42 8.34
N LEU A 93 -0.06 18.50 9.63
CA LEU A 93 0.31 17.47 10.61
C LEU A 93 -0.38 16.13 10.35
N TRP A 94 -1.63 16.11 9.87
CA TRP A 94 -2.30 14.89 9.45
C TRP A 94 -1.62 14.26 8.23
N LEU A 95 -1.32 15.04 7.18
CA LEU A 95 -0.62 14.55 5.99
C LEU A 95 0.80 14.09 6.31
N ALA A 96 1.48 14.74 7.25
CA ALA A 96 2.76 14.28 7.78
C ALA A 96 2.61 12.94 8.51
N THR A 97 1.65 12.83 9.43
CA THR A 97 1.36 11.58 10.17
C THR A 97 1.05 10.44 9.21
N PHE A 98 0.21 10.68 8.20
CA PHE A 98 -0.16 9.71 7.18
C PHE A 98 1.05 9.28 6.34
N SER A 99 1.88 10.24 5.92
CA SER A 99 3.10 9.95 5.16
C SER A 99 4.10 9.14 5.99
N ARG A 100 4.30 9.46 7.28
CA ARG A 100 5.17 8.66 8.16
C ARG A 100 4.64 7.24 8.35
N PHE A 101 3.33 7.07 8.47
CA PHE A 101 2.71 5.75 8.51
C PHE A 101 2.99 4.95 7.23
N LEU A 102 2.80 5.56 6.05
CA LEU A 102 3.06 4.91 4.76
C LEU A 102 4.56 4.58 4.56
N ASP A 103 5.46 5.33 5.19
CA ASP A 103 6.90 5.04 5.24
C ASP A 103 7.27 3.99 6.31
N MET A 104 6.29 3.49 7.07
CA MET A 104 6.44 2.61 8.23
C MET A 104 7.31 3.18 9.36
N ASP A 105 7.37 4.50 9.47
CA ASP A 105 7.91 5.24 10.61
C ASP A 105 6.81 5.47 11.66
N LEU A 106 6.43 4.39 12.36
CA LEU A 106 5.31 4.42 13.30
C LEU A 106 5.62 5.23 14.57
N GLN A 107 6.88 5.25 15.02
CA GLN A 107 7.27 6.09 16.16
C GLN A 107 7.06 7.57 15.82
N GLY A 108 7.55 7.99 14.65
CA GLY A 108 7.37 9.33 14.17
C GLY A 108 5.92 9.70 13.88
N ALA A 109 5.13 8.74 13.36
CA ALA A 109 3.69 8.93 13.19
C ALA A 109 2.98 9.12 14.54
N ALA A 110 3.35 8.38 15.59
CA ALA A 110 2.80 8.57 16.93
C ALA A 110 3.07 9.99 17.44
N GLU A 111 4.32 10.45 17.38
CA GLU A 111 4.72 11.80 17.81
C GLU A 111 3.94 12.89 17.06
N THR A 112 3.86 12.76 15.74
CA THR A 112 3.16 13.74 14.88
C THR A 112 1.65 13.72 15.11
N SER A 113 1.06 12.55 15.40
CA SER A 113 -0.38 12.42 15.67
C SER A 113 -0.80 13.15 16.96
N VAL A 114 0.06 13.19 17.97
CA VAL A 114 -0.19 13.93 19.22
C VAL A 114 -0.17 15.43 18.95
N ALA A 115 0.83 15.92 18.21
CA ALA A 115 0.91 17.32 17.81
C ALA A 115 -0.30 17.74 16.96
N MET A 116 -0.77 16.85 16.08
CA MET A 116 -1.97 17.07 15.27
C MET A 116 -3.21 17.24 16.14
N LEU A 117 -3.47 16.34 17.10
CA LEU A 117 -4.64 16.43 17.98
C LEU A 117 -4.65 17.74 18.80
N LEU A 118 -3.48 18.22 19.22
CA LEU A 118 -3.35 19.51 19.91
C LEU A 118 -3.69 20.69 18.99
N ALA A 119 -3.25 20.66 17.72
CA ALA A 119 -3.59 21.68 16.74
C ALA A 119 -5.08 21.64 16.32
N ALA A 120 -5.70 20.46 16.42
CA ALA A 120 -7.08 20.22 16.02
C ALA A 120 -8.11 20.73 17.06
N GLU A 121 -7.72 20.98 18.33
CA GLU A 121 -8.66 21.25 19.43
C GLU A 121 -9.67 22.38 19.14
N GLN A 122 -9.20 23.47 18.53
CA GLN A 122 -10.05 24.61 18.21
C GLN A 122 -10.75 24.47 16.86
N SER A 123 -10.10 23.82 15.89
CA SER A 123 -10.56 23.79 14.50
C SER A 123 -11.48 22.62 14.19
N HIS A 124 -11.33 21.49 14.89
CA HIS A 124 -12.03 20.22 14.69
C HIS A 124 -12.37 19.56 16.03
N PRO A 125 -13.17 20.22 16.91
CA PRO A 125 -13.40 19.75 18.27
C PRO A 125 -14.15 18.42 18.33
N ARG A 126 -14.97 18.09 17.32
CA ARG A 126 -15.75 16.84 17.29
C ARG A 126 -14.87 15.63 17.00
N GLU A 127 -14.08 15.72 15.94
CA GLU A 127 -13.13 14.69 15.51
C GLU A 127 -12.05 14.49 16.58
N THR A 128 -11.58 15.59 17.19
CA THR A 128 -10.62 15.55 18.31
C THR A 128 -11.20 14.83 19.52
N ALA A 129 -12.46 15.13 19.90
CA ALA A 129 -13.12 14.47 21.02
C ALA A 129 -13.30 12.96 20.76
N LEU A 130 -13.75 12.59 19.57
CA LEU A 130 -13.92 11.19 19.18
C LEU A 130 -12.59 10.43 19.21
N ALA A 131 -11.53 10.98 18.59
CA ALA A 131 -10.21 10.36 18.59
C ALA A 131 -9.67 10.17 20.02
N ARG A 132 -9.81 11.17 20.89
CA ARG A 132 -9.40 11.08 22.30
C ARG A 132 -10.19 10.04 23.09
N GLU A 133 -11.50 9.92 22.85
CA GLU A 133 -12.33 8.89 23.47
C GLU A 133 -11.86 7.49 23.08
N ILE A 134 -11.63 7.25 21.79
CA ILE A 134 -11.14 5.97 21.29
C ILE A 134 -9.74 5.65 21.83
N ILE A 135 -8.83 6.63 21.84
CA ILE A 135 -7.49 6.47 22.43
C ILE A 135 -7.60 6.07 23.91
N ALA A 136 -8.51 6.69 24.67
CA ALA A 136 -8.73 6.30 26.06
C ALA A 136 -9.25 4.87 26.20
N GLN A 137 -10.08 4.39 25.28
CA GLN A 137 -10.54 3.01 25.24
C GLN A 137 -9.41 2.02 24.89
N VAL A 138 -8.51 2.40 23.98
CA VAL A 138 -7.27 1.64 23.68
C VAL A 138 -6.39 1.56 24.93
N ASP A 139 -6.15 2.68 25.60
CA ASP A 139 -5.31 2.75 26.80
C ASP A 139 -5.91 1.94 27.97
N ALA A 140 -7.24 1.88 28.05
CA ALA A 140 -7.97 1.05 29.01
C ALA A 140 -8.04 -0.44 28.61
N GLY A 141 -7.48 -0.84 27.45
CA GLY A 141 -7.51 -2.22 26.95
C GLY A 141 -8.88 -2.68 26.44
N GLN A 142 -9.82 -1.76 26.21
CA GLN A 142 -11.16 -2.06 25.70
C GLN A 142 -11.16 -2.27 24.18
N ILE A 143 -10.27 -1.58 23.47
CA ILE A 143 -10.00 -1.78 22.04
C ILE A 143 -8.62 -2.44 21.92
N ALA A 144 -8.62 -3.72 21.57
CA ALA A 144 -7.40 -4.56 21.57
C ALA A 144 -6.91 -4.96 20.17
N ASN A 145 -7.66 -4.67 19.11
CA ASN A 145 -7.31 -4.99 17.73
C ASN A 145 -8.03 -4.08 16.73
N SER A 146 -7.65 -4.19 15.46
CA SER A 146 -8.19 -3.40 14.34
C SER A 146 -9.70 -3.57 14.16
N ALA A 147 -10.24 -4.79 14.33
CA ALA A 147 -11.68 -5.03 14.24
C ALA A 147 -12.48 -4.30 15.33
N ALA A 148 -11.99 -4.32 16.57
CA ALA A 148 -12.59 -3.55 17.66
C ALA A 148 -12.49 -2.03 17.42
N LEU A 149 -11.41 -1.57 16.79
CA LEU A 149 -11.24 -0.18 16.39
C LEU A 149 -12.25 0.24 15.31
N VAL A 150 -12.46 -0.60 14.29
CA VAL A 150 -13.50 -0.40 13.27
C VAL A 150 -14.87 -0.28 13.92
N ALA A 151 -15.23 -1.20 14.81
CA ALA A 151 -16.52 -1.17 15.52
C ALA A 151 -16.71 0.12 16.35
N ALA A 152 -15.63 0.69 16.89
CA ALA A 152 -15.68 1.93 17.67
C ALA A 152 -15.81 3.19 16.80
N ILE A 153 -15.12 3.25 15.65
CA ILE A 153 -15.10 4.42 14.76
C ILE A 153 -16.29 4.41 13.79
N ALA A 154 -16.71 3.24 13.35
CA ALA A 154 -17.68 3.04 12.30
C ALA A 154 -18.74 1.98 12.73
N PRO A 155 -19.56 2.27 13.75
CA PRO A 155 -20.50 1.31 14.33
C PRO A 155 -21.62 0.85 13.37
N GLU A 156 -21.79 1.52 12.23
CA GLU A 156 -22.79 1.15 11.21
C GLU A 156 -22.23 0.17 10.16
N ALA A 157 -21.00 -0.35 10.32
CA ALA A 157 -20.35 -1.21 9.34
C ALA A 157 -20.99 -2.60 9.16
N ASP A 158 -21.54 -3.20 10.21
CA ASP A 158 -22.00 -4.61 10.20
C ASP A 158 -23.21 -4.88 9.28
N ASP A 159 -24.02 -3.84 8.98
CA ASP A 159 -25.26 -3.96 8.21
C ASP A 159 -25.24 -3.17 6.88
N ALA A 160 -24.11 -2.54 6.54
CA ALA A 160 -24.02 -1.69 5.35
C ALA A 160 -23.74 -2.49 4.07
N ALA A 161 -24.37 -2.10 2.96
CA ALA A 161 -24.12 -2.70 1.65
C ALA A 161 -22.69 -2.44 1.15
N GLU A 162 -22.10 -1.31 1.54
CA GLU A 162 -20.71 -0.96 1.34
C GLU A 162 -20.11 -0.52 2.69
N PRO A 163 -18.88 -0.94 3.02
CA PRO A 163 -18.26 -0.56 4.27
C PRO A 163 -18.04 0.96 4.33
N PRO A 164 -18.25 1.59 5.50
CA PRO A 164 -17.96 3.02 5.68
C PRO A 164 -16.47 3.31 5.45
N LEU A 165 -16.17 4.51 4.96
CA LEU A 165 -14.80 4.92 4.59
C LEU A 165 -13.81 4.69 5.72
N GLU A 166 -14.19 5.01 6.95
CA GLU A 166 -13.35 4.93 8.12
C GLU A 166 -12.99 3.47 8.44
N ALA A 167 -13.90 2.51 8.19
CA ALA A 167 -13.61 1.08 8.29
C ALA A 167 -12.58 0.66 7.23
N VAL A 168 -12.79 1.04 5.97
CA VAL A 168 -11.86 0.75 4.86
C VAL A 168 -10.46 1.28 5.17
N VAL A 169 -10.36 2.51 5.70
CA VAL A 169 -9.07 3.12 6.08
C VAL A 169 -8.38 2.32 7.17
N VAL A 170 -9.08 1.97 8.25
CA VAL A 170 -8.48 1.18 9.35
C VAL A 170 -8.04 -0.19 8.85
N GLU A 171 -8.85 -0.88 8.04
CA GLU A 171 -8.48 -2.18 7.46
C GLU A 171 -7.21 -2.09 6.61
N ARG A 172 -7.07 -1.05 5.78
CA ARG A 172 -5.86 -0.86 4.97
C ARG A 172 -4.63 -0.55 5.83
N LEU A 173 -4.77 0.33 6.81
CA LEU A 173 -3.68 0.67 7.74
C LEU A 173 -3.23 -0.57 8.53
N ALA A 174 -4.18 -1.33 9.08
CA ALA A 174 -3.92 -2.55 9.82
C ALA A 174 -3.24 -3.61 8.95
N ALA A 175 -3.70 -3.81 7.72
CA ALA A 175 -3.09 -4.75 6.79
C ALA A 175 -1.60 -4.45 6.54
N ILE A 176 -1.19 -3.18 6.43
CA ILE A 176 0.22 -2.81 6.25
C ILE A 176 1.07 -3.28 7.46
N ILE A 177 0.57 -3.06 8.67
CA ILE A 177 1.25 -3.44 9.92
C ILE A 177 1.30 -4.96 10.06
N GLU A 178 0.15 -5.64 9.98
CA GLU A 178 0.03 -7.08 10.16
C GLU A 178 0.93 -7.85 9.18
N ARG A 179 0.97 -7.43 7.91
CA ARG A 179 1.86 -8.02 6.90
C ARG A 179 3.33 -7.79 7.22
N SER A 180 3.68 -6.63 7.77
CA SER A 180 5.05 -6.33 8.18
C SER A 180 5.49 -7.20 9.36
N GLU A 181 4.61 -7.47 10.32
CA GLU A 181 4.88 -8.36 11.46
C GLU A 181 5.04 -9.81 11.00
N GLN A 182 4.13 -10.30 10.18
CA GLN A 182 4.19 -11.65 9.60
C GLN A 182 5.44 -11.84 8.73
N THR A 183 5.82 -10.83 7.95
CA THR A 183 7.05 -10.84 7.15
C THR A 183 8.28 -10.97 8.05
N ARG A 184 8.33 -10.21 9.15
CA ARG A 184 9.44 -10.26 10.12
C ARG A 184 9.55 -11.63 10.78
N GLU A 185 8.42 -12.21 11.20
CA GLU A 185 8.37 -13.55 11.80
C GLU A 185 8.83 -14.62 10.82
N ALA A 186 8.22 -14.67 9.63
CA ALA A 186 8.53 -15.67 8.61
C ALA A 186 9.99 -15.56 8.12
N ARG A 187 10.53 -14.34 8.01
CA ARG A 187 11.92 -14.13 7.61
C ARG A 187 12.90 -14.77 8.59
N GLY A 188 12.55 -14.89 9.88
CA GLY A 188 13.37 -15.56 10.88
C GLY A 188 13.61 -17.05 10.59
N ALA A 189 12.78 -17.69 9.76
CA ALA A 189 12.94 -19.09 9.35
C ALA A 189 13.87 -19.27 8.12
N LEU A 190 14.28 -18.18 7.46
CA LEU A 190 15.27 -18.24 6.39
C LEU A 190 16.67 -18.42 6.99
N THR A 191 17.36 -19.47 6.55
CA THR A 191 18.71 -19.85 7.01
C THR A 191 19.75 -19.87 5.88
N THR A 192 19.29 -19.93 4.63
CA THR A 192 20.15 -20.20 3.46
C THR A 192 20.33 -19.00 2.52
N TYR A 193 19.60 -17.91 2.73
CA TYR A 193 19.61 -16.76 1.83
C TYR A 193 19.45 -15.45 2.60
N ASP A 194 20.38 -14.50 2.40
CA ASP A 194 20.31 -13.18 3.02
C ASP A 194 19.43 -12.24 2.19
N LEU A 195 18.16 -12.21 2.56
CA LEU A 195 17.15 -11.39 1.90
C LEU A 195 17.30 -9.91 2.30
N GLN A 196 17.30 -8.99 1.35
CA GLN A 196 17.37 -7.55 1.58
C GLN A 196 15.99 -6.91 1.84
N THR A 197 14.96 -7.70 2.13
CA THR A 197 13.61 -7.20 2.47
C THR A 197 13.65 -6.27 3.68
N ARG A 198 13.23 -5.02 3.51
CA ARG A 198 13.18 -4.07 4.63
C ARG A 198 12.24 -4.57 5.73
N LEU A 199 12.74 -4.64 6.95
CA LEU A 199 11.97 -4.98 8.14
C LEU A 199 11.67 -3.72 8.94
N PHE A 200 10.47 -3.68 9.53
CA PHE A 200 10.01 -2.53 10.29
C PHE A 200 9.81 -2.89 11.76
N ASN A 201 10.07 -1.92 12.62
CA ASN A 201 9.62 -1.98 14.00
C ASN A 201 8.17 -1.49 14.05
N THR A 202 7.25 -2.39 14.39
CA THR A 202 5.83 -2.11 14.44
C THR A 202 5.36 -1.52 15.78
N GLY A 203 6.26 -1.39 16.76
CA GLY A 203 5.93 -0.84 18.08
C GLY A 203 4.94 -1.72 18.85
N SER A 204 4.24 -1.13 19.82
CA SER A 204 3.18 -1.82 20.56
C SER A 204 1.85 -1.76 19.80
N ILE A 205 0.99 -2.77 20.00
CA ILE A 205 -0.37 -2.75 19.43
C ILE A 205 -1.16 -1.51 19.86
N GLY A 206 -0.91 -0.99 21.08
CA GLY A 206 -1.51 0.26 21.53
C GLY A 206 -1.09 1.46 20.67
N ASP A 207 0.20 1.58 20.33
CA ASP A 207 0.69 2.68 19.47
C ASP A 207 0.06 2.60 18.08
N GLN A 208 0.01 1.40 17.51
CA GLN A 208 -0.61 1.12 16.22
C GLN A 208 -2.07 1.59 16.19
N LEU A 209 -2.86 1.15 17.18
CA LEU A 209 -4.28 1.49 17.29
C LEU A 209 -4.52 2.98 17.49
N ARG A 210 -3.70 3.66 18.31
CA ARG A 210 -3.80 5.12 18.51
C ARG A 210 -3.54 5.89 17.22
N ILE A 211 -2.49 5.55 16.47
CA ILE A 211 -2.19 6.21 15.20
C ILE A 211 -3.31 5.97 14.19
N MET A 212 -3.77 4.72 14.05
CA MET A 212 -4.88 4.38 13.16
C MET A 212 -6.16 5.12 13.53
N ALA A 213 -6.48 5.25 14.82
CA ALA A 213 -7.65 6.00 15.29
C ALA A 213 -7.59 7.46 14.86
N VAL A 214 -6.46 8.14 15.08
CA VAL A 214 -6.28 9.55 14.66
C VAL A 214 -6.39 9.69 13.15
N LEU A 215 -5.72 8.83 12.39
CA LEU A 215 -5.77 8.87 10.92
C LEU A 215 -7.19 8.66 10.40
N ALA A 216 -7.91 7.65 10.89
CA ALA A 216 -9.25 7.30 10.45
C ALA A 216 -10.30 8.34 10.83
N CYS A 217 -10.30 8.84 12.07
CA CYS A 217 -11.26 9.86 12.54
C CYS A 217 -11.18 11.17 11.73
N PHE A 218 -10.01 11.48 11.17
CA PHE A 218 -9.77 12.72 10.43
C PHE A 218 -9.65 12.52 8.92
N PHE A 219 -9.76 11.28 8.41
CA PHE A 219 -9.38 10.94 7.05
C PHE A 219 -10.13 11.77 6.01
N ARG A 220 -11.44 11.93 6.18
CA ARG A 220 -12.30 12.67 5.24
C ARG A 220 -11.96 14.16 5.17
N GLU A 221 -11.86 14.81 6.33
CA GLU A 221 -11.69 16.27 6.43
C GLU A 221 -10.27 16.74 6.13
N MET A 222 -9.27 15.90 6.41
CA MET A 222 -7.86 16.22 6.18
C MET A 222 -7.38 15.84 4.79
N SER A 223 -8.08 14.93 4.10
CA SER A 223 -7.77 14.57 2.72
C SER A 223 -7.96 15.76 1.78
N VAL A 224 -6.89 16.15 1.08
CA VAL A 224 -7.02 17.03 -0.09
C VAL A 224 -7.67 16.28 -1.25
N SER A 225 -7.33 15.00 -1.45
CA SER A 225 -8.08 14.12 -2.35
C SER A 225 -8.23 12.76 -1.72
N LEU A 226 -9.48 12.36 -1.51
CA LEU A 226 -9.82 11.08 -0.90
C LEU A 226 -9.29 9.91 -1.76
N SER A 227 -9.52 9.98 -3.07
CA SER A 227 -9.09 8.95 -4.02
C SER A 227 -7.58 8.82 -4.10
N ASP A 228 -6.82 9.92 -4.01
CA ASP A 228 -5.35 9.87 -3.97
C ASP A 228 -4.86 9.16 -2.72
N ASN A 229 -5.44 9.48 -1.56
CA ASN A 229 -5.04 8.88 -0.29
C ASN A 229 -5.39 7.39 -0.22
N LEU A 230 -6.56 6.99 -0.71
CA LEU A 230 -6.94 5.57 -0.81
C LEU A 230 -6.01 4.80 -1.75
N ARG A 231 -5.69 5.34 -2.94
CA ARG A 231 -4.71 4.71 -3.85
C ARG A 231 -3.33 4.53 -3.23
N LYS A 232 -2.90 5.46 -2.36
CA LYS A 232 -1.63 5.34 -1.62
C LYS A 232 -1.68 4.25 -0.55
N LEU A 233 -2.81 4.11 0.16
CA LEU A 233 -3.04 2.98 1.08
C LEU A 233 -3.02 1.64 0.35
N ASP A 234 -3.75 1.53 -0.77
CA ASP A 234 -3.80 0.31 -1.56
C ASP A 234 -2.41 -0.06 -2.10
N GLN A 235 -1.63 0.94 -2.53
CA GLN A 235 -0.24 0.73 -2.93
C GLN A 235 0.62 0.21 -1.76
N ALA A 236 0.50 0.79 -0.57
CA ALA A 236 1.29 0.37 0.60
C ALA A 236 0.92 -1.03 1.07
N VAL A 237 -0.37 -1.41 1.04
CA VAL A 237 -0.82 -2.79 1.29
C VAL A 237 -0.19 -3.73 0.26
N CYS A 238 -0.21 -3.35 -1.02
CA CYS A 238 0.39 -4.15 -2.08
C CYS A 238 1.90 -4.37 -1.87
N VAL A 239 2.65 -3.34 -1.50
CA VAL A 239 4.07 -3.47 -1.15
C VAL A 239 4.27 -4.42 0.02
N ALA A 240 3.45 -4.33 1.07
CA ALA A 240 3.53 -5.21 2.23
C ALA A 240 3.22 -6.68 1.86
N ASN A 241 2.23 -6.91 1.01
CA ASN A 241 1.93 -8.24 0.45
C ASN A 241 3.11 -8.81 -0.34
N LEU A 242 3.71 -8.01 -1.23
CA LEU A 242 4.87 -8.44 -2.02
C LEU A 242 6.07 -8.82 -1.15
N ARG A 243 6.33 -8.08 -0.05
CA ARG A 243 7.39 -8.44 0.90
C ARG A 243 7.12 -9.80 1.57
N GLN A 244 5.88 -10.03 2.01
CA GLN A 244 5.50 -11.30 2.62
C GLN A 244 5.59 -12.47 1.62
N LEU A 245 5.08 -12.28 0.40
CA LEU A 245 5.18 -13.28 -0.68
C LEU A 245 6.64 -13.53 -1.08
N GLY A 246 7.49 -12.51 -1.05
CA GLY A 246 8.93 -12.67 -1.26
C GLY A 246 9.55 -13.59 -0.22
N VAL A 247 9.30 -13.35 1.07
CA VAL A 247 9.77 -14.27 2.12
C VAL A 247 9.24 -15.69 1.90
N ALA A 248 7.94 -15.85 1.58
CA ALA A 248 7.33 -17.15 1.33
C ALA A 248 7.96 -17.89 0.13
N LEU A 249 8.24 -17.18 -0.98
CA LEU A 249 8.95 -17.74 -2.14
C LEU A 249 10.38 -18.16 -1.78
N HIS A 250 11.05 -17.41 -0.91
CA HIS A 250 12.39 -17.75 -0.49
C HIS A 250 12.43 -18.93 0.50
N LEU A 251 11.40 -19.08 1.34
CA LEU A 251 11.22 -20.26 2.19
C LEU A 251 10.95 -21.50 1.34
N TYR A 252 10.06 -21.40 0.34
CA TYR A 252 9.87 -22.47 -0.63
C TYR A 252 11.20 -22.87 -1.27
N ALA A 253 11.95 -21.93 -1.84
CA ALA A 253 13.21 -22.27 -2.48
C ALA A 253 14.25 -22.84 -1.49
N GLN A 254 14.13 -22.58 -0.18
CA GLN A 254 15.02 -23.19 0.82
C GLN A 254 14.74 -24.68 0.99
N ASP A 255 13.46 -25.07 0.95
CA ASP A 255 13.02 -26.46 1.08
C ASP A 255 13.08 -27.22 -0.26
N HIS A 256 13.42 -26.54 -1.35
CA HIS A 256 13.42 -27.06 -2.72
C HIS A 256 14.74 -26.79 -3.46
N ASP A 257 15.88 -27.07 -2.82
CA ASP A 257 17.23 -27.03 -3.43
C ASP A 257 17.61 -25.70 -4.10
N GLY A 258 17.10 -24.57 -3.58
CA GLY A 258 17.32 -23.24 -4.13
C GLY A 258 16.42 -22.88 -5.33
N LEU A 259 15.50 -23.75 -5.72
CA LEU A 259 14.62 -23.54 -6.87
C LEU A 259 13.36 -22.77 -6.48
N PHE A 260 13.10 -21.66 -7.16
CA PHE A 260 11.79 -21.03 -7.15
C PHE A 260 10.72 -21.96 -7.77
N PRO A 261 9.45 -21.85 -7.35
CA PRO A 261 8.39 -22.70 -7.89
C PRO A 261 8.19 -22.42 -9.39
N PRO A 262 7.83 -23.44 -10.19
CA PRO A 262 7.51 -23.24 -11.59
C PRO A 262 6.24 -22.40 -11.74
N ALA A 263 6.27 -21.47 -12.68
CA ALA A 263 5.15 -20.58 -12.99
C ALA A 263 3.93 -21.40 -13.43
N TYR A 264 4.18 -22.44 -14.23
CA TYR A 264 3.22 -23.46 -14.63
C TYR A 264 3.91 -24.82 -14.75
N GLN A 265 3.20 -25.89 -14.38
CA GLN A 265 3.60 -27.28 -14.60
C GLN A 265 2.42 -28.16 -15.04
N ALA A 266 2.72 -29.32 -15.65
CA ALA A 266 1.70 -30.23 -16.18
C ALA A 266 0.89 -30.91 -15.06
N GLU A 267 1.55 -31.29 -13.97
CA GLU A 267 0.95 -32.00 -12.84
C GLU A 267 0.43 -31.05 -11.75
N ALA A 268 -0.59 -31.49 -11.01
CA ALA A 268 -1.12 -30.70 -9.89
C ALA A 268 -0.14 -30.69 -8.69
N PRO A 269 -0.02 -29.58 -7.94
CA PRO A 269 -0.60 -28.26 -8.22
C PRO A 269 0.09 -27.55 -9.39
N ARG A 270 -0.71 -27.03 -10.33
CA ARG A 270 -0.23 -26.58 -11.66
C ARG A 270 0.40 -25.19 -11.68
N ILE A 271 0.13 -24.34 -10.70
CA ILE A 271 0.60 -22.95 -10.66
C ILE A 271 1.29 -22.67 -9.32
N TRP A 272 2.25 -21.75 -9.35
CA TRP A 272 3.15 -21.49 -8.23
C TRP A 272 2.43 -21.11 -6.94
N GLN A 273 1.28 -20.42 -7.02
CA GLN A 273 0.56 -19.93 -5.85
C GLN A 273 0.20 -21.07 -4.89
N PHE A 274 -0.34 -22.18 -5.41
CA PHE A 274 -0.70 -23.35 -4.58
C PHE A 274 0.51 -24.02 -3.93
N LYS A 275 1.70 -23.89 -4.52
CA LYS A 275 2.95 -24.44 -3.96
C LYS A 275 3.50 -23.57 -2.83
N VAL A 276 3.29 -22.26 -2.91
CA VAL A 276 3.75 -21.28 -1.92
C VAL A 276 2.74 -21.05 -0.80
N LEU A 277 1.47 -21.41 -1.03
CA LEU A 277 0.36 -21.28 -0.08
C LEU A 277 0.68 -21.76 1.36
N PRO A 278 1.36 -22.92 1.58
CA PRO A 278 1.74 -23.34 2.93
C PRO A 278 2.69 -22.38 3.66
N TYR A 279 3.49 -21.61 2.90
CA TYR A 279 4.48 -20.67 3.44
C TYR A 279 3.89 -19.29 3.77
N THR A 280 2.61 -19.05 3.44
CA THR A 280 1.86 -17.87 3.88
C THR A 280 0.93 -18.18 5.06
N GLY A 281 0.95 -19.40 5.59
CA GLY A 281 0.08 -19.86 6.67
C GLY A 281 -1.32 -20.29 6.20
N ASP A 282 -1.53 -20.42 4.89
CA ASP A 282 -2.80 -20.80 4.30
C ASP A 282 -2.83 -22.31 4.00
N ASN A 283 -4.03 -22.91 4.00
CA ASN A 283 -4.21 -24.36 3.75
C ASN A 283 -4.91 -24.67 2.42
N SER A 284 -5.73 -23.74 1.91
CA SER A 284 -6.43 -23.91 0.64
C SER A 284 -6.56 -22.58 -0.09
N TRP A 285 -6.68 -22.61 -1.42
CA TRP A 285 -6.90 -21.39 -2.20
C TRP A 285 -8.24 -20.74 -1.86
N SER A 286 -9.30 -21.53 -1.59
CA SER A 286 -10.62 -21.02 -1.22
C SER A 286 -10.63 -20.27 0.12
N GLU A 287 -9.71 -20.58 1.02
CA GLU A 287 -9.63 -20.01 2.38
C GLU A 287 -8.38 -19.13 2.56
N ARG A 288 -7.71 -18.78 1.44
CA ARG A 288 -6.45 -18.04 1.47
C ARG A 288 -6.62 -16.65 2.08
N GLY A 289 -5.58 -16.19 2.77
CA GLY A 289 -5.54 -14.88 3.38
C GLY A 289 -5.45 -13.72 2.37
N PRO A 290 -5.57 -12.46 2.86
CA PRO A 290 -5.59 -11.28 2.01
C PRO A 290 -4.26 -10.98 1.31
N VAL A 291 -3.16 -11.64 1.68
CA VAL A 291 -1.83 -11.44 1.08
C VAL A 291 -1.82 -11.67 -0.43
N TRP A 292 -2.73 -12.51 -0.93
CA TRP A 292 -2.84 -12.86 -2.35
C TRP A 292 -3.56 -11.80 -3.20
N TYR A 293 -4.06 -10.74 -2.58
CA TYR A 293 -4.92 -9.75 -3.21
C TYR A 293 -4.35 -8.34 -3.04
N CYS A 294 -4.16 -7.65 -4.18
CA CYS A 294 -3.93 -6.22 -4.17
C CYS A 294 -5.28 -5.51 -4.08
N PRO A 295 -5.48 -4.58 -3.13
CA PRO A 295 -6.74 -3.84 -3.04
C PRO A 295 -7.08 -2.97 -4.26
N ALA A 296 -6.06 -2.56 -5.03
CA ALA A 296 -6.23 -1.84 -6.30
C ALA A 296 -6.45 -2.77 -7.50
N CYS A 297 -6.78 -4.04 -7.27
CA CYS A 297 -7.08 -5.01 -8.31
C CYS A 297 -8.58 -5.15 -8.51
N ASP A 298 -9.10 -4.45 -9.51
CA ASP A 298 -10.53 -4.45 -9.86
C ASP A 298 -10.96 -5.73 -10.62
N GLY A 299 -9.99 -6.53 -11.10
CA GLY A 299 -10.23 -7.78 -11.82
C GLY A 299 -10.18 -9.02 -10.92
N GLY A 300 -11.01 -10.02 -11.23
CA GLY A 300 -10.91 -11.35 -10.62
C GLY A 300 -9.60 -12.07 -11.00
N GLY A 301 -9.21 -13.10 -10.24
CA GLY A 301 -8.00 -13.89 -10.52
C GLY A 301 -6.85 -13.61 -9.55
N PHE A 302 -5.61 -13.50 -10.06
CA PHE A 302 -4.39 -13.35 -9.27
C PHE A 302 -3.82 -11.93 -9.37
N SER A 303 -3.73 -11.20 -8.25
CA SER A 303 -3.14 -9.85 -8.27
C SER A 303 -1.64 -9.82 -8.57
N TYR A 304 -0.94 -10.91 -8.22
CA TYR A 304 0.51 -11.03 -8.34
C TYR A 304 0.89 -12.19 -9.25
N GLY A 305 1.81 -11.92 -10.17
CA GLY A 305 2.36 -12.92 -11.07
C GLY A 305 3.85 -13.14 -10.81
N ILE A 306 4.34 -14.33 -11.13
CA ILE A 306 5.78 -14.63 -11.11
C ILE A 306 6.42 -14.42 -12.47
N ASN A 307 7.63 -13.86 -12.49
CA ASN A 307 8.40 -13.69 -13.71
C ASN A 307 8.84 -15.06 -14.25
N GLN A 308 8.42 -15.38 -15.48
CA GLN A 308 8.76 -16.65 -16.16
C GLN A 308 10.25 -16.75 -16.57
N ALA A 309 11.04 -15.69 -16.44
CA ALA A 309 12.48 -15.75 -16.69
C ALA A 309 13.25 -16.35 -15.50
N VAL A 310 12.76 -16.12 -14.28
CA VAL A 310 13.34 -16.58 -13.01
C VAL A 310 12.58 -17.77 -12.41
N SER A 311 11.45 -18.12 -13.02
CA SER A 311 10.66 -19.29 -12.71
C SER A 311 10.66 -20.19 -13.94
N TYR A 312 11.01 -21.45 -13.78
CA TYR A 312 11.11 -22.34 -14.93
C TYR A 312 9.72 -22.74 -15.45
N TYR A 313 9.52 -22.73 -16.77
CA TYR A 313 8.29 -23.14 -17.43
C TYR A 313 8.43 -24.61 -17.87
N ALA A 314 7.69 -25.52 -17.20
CA ALA A 314 7.78 -26.97 -17.36
C ALA A 314 9.18 -27.59 -17.10
N GLU A 315 9.24 -28.90 -16.88
CA GLU A 315 10.39 -29.71 -16.42
C GLU A 315 11.71 -29.60 -17.24
N THR A 316 11.74 -28.80 -18.30
CA THR A 316 12.85 -28.72 -19.27
C THR A 316 13.87 -27.63 -18.98
N SER A 317 13.76 -26.83 -17.91
CA SER A 317 14.78 -25.80 -17.61
C SER A 317 15.00 -25.45 -16.12
N ALA A 318 15.27 -26.44 -15.27
CA ALA A 318 15.62 -26.23 -13.84
C ALA A 318 16.69 -25.14 -13.60
N ILE A 319 17.58 -24.91 -14.58
CA ILE A 319 18.60 -23.86 -14.58
C ILE A 319 18.01 -22.44 -14.36
N ARG A 320 16.79 -22.17 -14.83
CA ARG A 320 16.17 -20.84 -14.74
C ARG A 320 15.55 -20.52 -13.39
N GLY A 321 15.18 -21.55 -12.62
CA GLY A 321 14.55 -21.41 -11.30
C GLY A 321 15.53 -21.32 -10.12
N ASP A 322 16.78 -21.71 -10.33
CA ASP A 322 17.79 -21.77 -9.28
C ASP A 322 18.27 -20.37 -8.89
N ARG A 323 17.85 -19.91 -7.70
CA ARG A 323 18.20 -18.57 -7.22
C ARG A 323 19.70 -18.39 -7.04
N THR A 324 20.45 -19.47 -6.81
CA THR A 324 21.91 -19.39 -6.62
C THR A 324 22.65 -19.06 -7.92
N ARG A 325 21.97 -19.21 -9.07
CA ARG A 325 22.50 -18.95 -10.41
C ARG A 325 22.10 -17.59 -10.96
N ILE A 326 21.33 -16.82 -10.20
CA ILE A 326 20.91 -15.46 -10.57
C ILE A 326 22.06 -14.51 -10.23
N VAL A 327 22.73 -13.99 -11.27
CA VAL A 327 23.95 -13.17 -11.13
C VAL A 327 23.65 -11.77 -10.57
N HIS A 328 22.48 -11.20 -10.88
CA HIS A 328 22.08 -9.84 -10.51
C HIS A 328 20.73 -9.84 -9.76
N PRO A 329 20.63 -10.41 -8.55
CA PRO A 329 19.35 -10.57 -7.84
C PRO A 329 18.66 -9.23 -7.51
N HIS A 330 19.44 -8.15 -7.41
CA HIS A 330 18.96 -6.80 -7.14
C HIS A 330 18.41 -6.06 -8.38
N GLU A 331 18.65 -6.59 -9.58
CA GLU A 331 18.12 -6.07 -10.86
C GLU A 331 17.13 -7.05 -11.50
N THR A 332 16.98 -8.24 -10.90
CA THR A 332 16.15 -9.31 -11.42
C THR A 332 14.79 -9.31 -10.72
N VAL A 333 13.75 -9.11 -11.51
CA VAL A 333 12.38 -8.98 -11.06
C VAL A 333 11.77 -10.36 -10.81
N LEU A 334 11.23 -10.61 -9.62
CA LEU A 334 10.67 -11.89 -9.19
C LEU A 334 9.13 -11.92 -9.27
N LEU A 335 8.48 -10.99 -8.58
CA LEU A 335 7.03 -10.79 -8.61
C LEU A 335 6.72 -9.36 -9.02
N ALA A 336 5.57 -9.17 -9.63
CA ALA A 336 5.00 -7.85 -9.88
C ALA A 336 3.47 -7.97 -9.90
N ASP A 337 2.82 -6.80 -9.84
CA ASP A 337 1.42 -6.68 -10.22
C ASP A 337 1.22 -7.29 -11.60
N SER A 338 0.31 -8.26 -11.75
CA SER A 338 0.18 -9.03 -13.00
C SER A 338 -1.25 -9.06 -13.48
N VAL A 339 -1.42 -8.99 -14.79
CA VAL A 339 -2.73 -8.83 -15.43
C VAL A 339 -2.73 -9.34 -16.86
N HIS A 340 -3.92 -9.63 -17.36
CA HIS A 340 -4.20 -9.79 -18.78
C HIS A 340 -5.12 -8.66 -19.26
N TYR A 341 -4.70 -7.96 -20.31
CA TYR A 341 -5.56 -7.07 -21.08
C TYR A 341 -5.95 -7.75 -22.38
N MET A 342 -7.22 -7.68 -22.74
CA MET A 342 -7.61 -8.00 -24.12
C MET A 342 -7.16 -6.85 -25.04
N PRO A 343 -6.96 -7.13 -26.34
CA PRO A 343 -6.69 -6.08 -27.31
C PRO A 343 -7.77 -4.99 -27.29
N GLY A 344 -7.37 -3.73 -27.07
CA GLY A 344 -8.24 -2.55 -27.01
C GLY A 344 -8.66 -2.09 -25.60
N ASP A 345 -8.34 -2.83 -24.55
CA ASP A 345 -8.79 -2.54 -23.18
C ASP A 345 -7.77 -1.76 -22.34
N TYR A 346 -6.50 -1.71 -22.74
CA TYR A 346 -5.47 -1.01 -21.98
C TYR A 346 -5.60 0.51 -22.12
N PRO A 347 -5.45 1.31 -21.04
CA PRO A 347 -5.19 0.92 -19.65
C PRO A 347 -6.45 0.84 -18.77
N GLN A 348 -7.65 0.85 -19.36
CA GLN A 348 -8.91 1.14 -18.68
C GLN A 348 -9.58 -0.08 -18.05
N SER A 349 -9.45 -1.27 -18.67
CA SER A 349 -10.26 -2.45 -18.32
C SER A 349 -9.39 -3.72 -18.21
N PRO A 350 -8.69 -3.94 -17.09
CA PRO A 350 -8.00 -5.22 -16.88
C PRO A 350 -9.03 -6.37 -16.81
N ASN A 351 -8.80 -7.45 -17.55
CA ASN A 351 -9.78 -8.54 -17.66
C ASN A 351 -9.69 -9.52 -16.48
N TRP A 352 -8.49 -10.06 -16.23
CA TRP A 352 -8.22 -10.95 -15.09
C TRP A 352 -6.75 -10.91 -14.69
N GLY A 353 -6.50 -11.14 -13.40
CA GLY A 353 -5.16 -11.21 -12.83
C GLY A 353 -4.36 -12.43 -13.31
N GLY A 354 -3.12 -12.21 -13.75
CA GLY A 354 -2.29 -13.24 -14.38
C GLY A 354 -1.37 -13.95 -13.40
N ALA A 355 -1.39 -15.28 -13.36
CA ALA A 355 -0.54 -16.05 -12.44
C ALA A 355 0.97 -15.91 -12.72
N ALA A 356 1.36 -15.54 -13.94
CA ALA A 356 2.75 -15.34 -14.33
C ALA A 356 2.84 -14.37 -15.50
N TYR A 357 3.97 -13.69 -15.63
CA TYR A 357 4.21 -12.74 -16.72
C TYR A 357 5.57 -12.92 -17.37
N LYS A 358 5.73 -12.30 -18.55
CA LYS A 358 7.03 -12.01 -19.15
C LYS A 358 7.23 -10.50 -19.12
N ILE A 359 8.39 -10.03 -18.66
CA ILE A 359 8.70 -8.59 -18.54
C ILE A 359 8.44 -7.84 -19.85
N HIS A 360 8.82 -8.44 -20.98
CA HIS A 360 8.64 -7.86 -22.32
C HIS A 360 7.43 -8.39 -23.09
N ALA A 361 6.39 -8.89 -22.40
CA ALA A 361 5.14 -9.22 -23.05
C ALA A 361 4.45 -7.94 -23.58
N PRO A 362 3.74 -8.01 -24.72
CA PRO A 362 2.85 -6.94 -25.14
C PRO A 362 1.88 -6.56 -24.00
N LYS A 363 1.52 -5.27 -23.91
CA LYS A 363 0.57 -4.77 -22.90
C LYS A 363 -0.78 -5.46 -23.00
N GLU A 364 -1.21 -5.80 -24.20
CA GLU A 364 -2.47 -6.47 -24.49
C GLU A 364 -2.20 -7.82 -25.15
N HIS A 365 -2.57 -8.90 -24.46
CA HIS A 365 -2.36 -10.25 -24.98
C HIS A 365 -3.19 -11.30 -24.22
N SER A 366 -3.77 -12.24 -24.97
CA SER A 366 -4.64 -13.31 -24.44
C SER A 366 -3.90 -14.55 -23.93
N GLY A 367 -2.59 -14.71 -24.19
CA GLY A 367 -1.88 -15.97 -23.96
C GLY A 367 -0.85 -15.99 -22.80
N THR A 368 -0.19 -14.88 -22.49
CA THR A 368 0.78 -14.75 -21.39
C THR A 368 0.52 -13.45 -20.65
N GLY A 369 0.56 -13.47 -19.31
CA GLY A 369 0.32 -12.26 -18.50
C GLY A 369 1.41 -11.22 -18.74
N THR A 370 1.09 -9.98 -18.43
CA THR A 370 2.02 -8.84 -18.42
C THR A 370 2.01 -8.17 -17.05
N ILE A 371 3.01 -7.35 -16.77
CA ILE A 371 3.00 -6.50 -15.58
C ILE A 371 1.82 -5.53 -15.70
N ASP A 372 1.12 -5.22 -14.61
CA ASP A 372 0.08 -4.20 -14.61
C ASP A 372 0.72 -2.81 -14.54
N TRP A 373 0.98 -2.23 -15.71
CA TRP A 373 1.68 -0.96 -15.88
C TRP A 373 0.94 0.27 -15.31
N ASN A 374 -0.28 0.12 -14.80
CA ASN A 374 -1.10 1.25 -14.36
C ASN A 374 -1.73 1.10 -12.97
N ARG A 375 -1.71 -0.10 -12.37
CA ARG A 375 -2.34 -0.39 -11.06
C ARG A 375 -2.00 0.64 -9.99
N HIS A 376 -0.75 1.10 -9.94
CA HIS A 376 -0.29 2.02 -8.91
C HIS A 376 0.21 3.33 -9.48
N SER A 377 -0.72 4.19 -9.92
CA SER A 377 -0.43 5.58 -10.32
C SER A 377 0.59 5.69 -11.47
N GLY A 378 0.32 5.00 -12.59
CA GLY A 378 1.15 5.00 -13.79
C GLY A 378 2.38 4.08 -13.72
N GLY A 379 2.34 3.08 -12.85
CA GLY A 379 3.39 2.07 -12.69
C GLY A 379 2.92 0.88 -11.88
N ALA A 380 3.86 0.00 -11.55
CA ALA A 380 3.64 -1.23 -10.79
C ALA A 380 4.59 -1.30 -9.58
N ASN A 381 4.16 -2.01 -8.55
CA ASN A 381 5.08 -2.47 -7.51
C ASN A 381 5.77 -3.76 -7.99
N VAL A 382 7.07 -3.84 -7.77
CA VAL A 382 7.94 -4.91 -8.26
C VAL A 382 8.80 -5.42 -7.12
N LEU A 383 8.74 -6.73 -6.87
CA LEU A 383 9.62 -7.44 -5.96
C LEU A 383 10.84 -7.95 -6.74
N PHE A 384 12.03 -7.67 -6.25
CA PHE A 384 13.29 -8.20 -6.76
C PHE A 384 13.65 -9.53 -6.08
N VAL A 385 14.52 -10.33 -6.71
CA VAL A 385 15.02 -11.60 -6.15
C VAL A 385 15.85 -11.40 -4.87
N ASP A 386 16.43 -10.22 -4.68
CA ASP A 386 17.05 -9.87 -3.40
C ASP A 386 16.02 -9.56 -2.29
N GLY A 387 14.73 -9.47 -2.60
CA GLY A 387 13.66 -9.24 -1.63
C GLY A 387 13.27 -7.78 -1.41
N ARG A 388 13.89 -6.82 -2.11
CA ARG A 388 13.45 -5.43 -2.11
C ARG A 388 12.19 -5.26 -2.95
N VAL A 389 11.29 -4.38 -2.52
CA VAL A 389 10.07 -4.06 -3.28
C VAL A 389 10.11 -2.60 -3.69
N GLU A 390 10.10 -2.31 -4.97
CA GLU A 390 10.15 -0.95 -5.49
C GLU A 390 8.95 -0.68 -6.40
N TRP A 391 8.43 0.55 -6.35
CA TRP A 391 7.56 1.04 -7.42
C TRP A 391 8.40 1.44 -8.63
N ARG A 392 7.97 1.00 -9.82
CA ARG A 392 8.58 1.36 -11.09
C ARG A 392 7.51 1.94 -12.01
N SER A 393 7.82 3.08 -12.64
CA SER A 393 6.92 3.67 -13.62
C SER A 393 6.78 2.77 -14.85
N ALA A 394 5.68 2.92 -15.59
CA ALA A 394 5.48 2.19 -16.83
C ALA A 394 6.65 2.40 -17.83
N GLY A 395 7.21 3.62 -17.88
CA GLY A 395 8.38 3.92 -18.72
C GLY A 395 9.64 3.19 -18.28
N MET A 396 9.95 3.22 -16.97
CA MET A 396 11.11 2.51 -16.41
C MET A 396 11.06 1.01 -16.69
N LEU A 397 9.87 0.41 -16.57
CA LEU A 397 9.69 -1.02 -16.81
C LEU A 397 9.79 -1.38 -18.31
N LEU A 398 9.40 -0.49 -19.22
CA LEU A 398 9.52 -0.71 -20.67
C LEU A 398 10.98 -0.68 -21.13
N GLU A 399 11.79 0.19 -20.51
CA GLU A 399 13.22 0.32 -20.78
C GLU A 399 14.06 -0.67 -19.96
N TRP A 400 13.45 -1.42 -19.05
CA TRP A 400 14.14 -2.31 -18.14
C TRP A 400 14.83 -3.44 -18.90
N THR A 401 16.16 -3.44 -18.91
CA THR A 401 16.96 -4.48 -19.58
C THR A 401 17.33 -5.65 -18.65
N GLY A 402 17.05 -5.53 -17.34
CA GLY A 402 17.26 -6.59 -16.35
C GLY A 402 16.29 -7.75 -16.57
N ARG A 403 16.79 -8.98 -16.45
CA ARG A 403 16.02 -10.22 -16.69
C ARG A 403 15.07 -10.56 -15.56
#